data_AF-A0A9E3YG34-F1
#
_entry.id   AF-A0A9E3YG34-F1
#
_cell.length_a   1.000
_cell.length_b   1.000
_cell.length_c   1.000
_cell.angle_alpha   90.00
_cell.angle_beta   90.00
_cell.angle_gamma   90.00
#
_symmetry.space_group_name_H-M   'P 1'
#
loop_
_entity.id
_entity.type
_entity.pdbx_description
1 polymer ?
#
loop_
_entity_poly.entity_id
_entity_poly.type
_entity_poly.pdbx_seq_one_letter_code
_entity_poly.pdbx_strand_id
1 'polypeptide(L)'
;ADEIALARRCVERHVPYLGVCLGAQILAAAFGSSTRERPDEACEFGYYPLDVVPAGAELFDGVEAVYQAHSEGIDLLPADAVLLARTELFEAQAFSIGSTALGVQFHPDARGRDIARWWSDNRHLDGRPHAHDLERQLADAERFEESMSTMSKNLVDKWLVQR
;
A
#
# COMPACT_ATOMS: atom_id res chain seq x y z
N ALA A 1 1.02 -2.19 20.76
CA ALA A 1 1.09 -0.89 21.48
C ALA A 1 2.41 -0.17 21.19
N ASP A 2 3.54 -0.88 21.25
CA ASP A 2 4.87 -0.26 21.10
C ASP A 2 5.17 0.24 19.67
N GLU A 3 4.75 -0.50 18.64
CA GLU A 3 4.96 -0.13 17.23
C GLU A 3 4.14 1.09 16.80
N ILE A 4 2.87 1.16 17.20
CA ILE A 4 1.99 2.32 17.00
C ILE A 4 2.61 3.56 17.66
N ALA A 5 3.06 3.43 18.91
CA ALA A 5 3.72 4.51 19.62
C ALA A 5 5.05 4.90 18.95
N LEU A 6 5.79 3.94 18.38
CA LEU A 6 7.00 4.21 17.62
C LEU A 6 6.72 4.98 16.33
N ALA A 7 5.73 4.55 15.53
CA ALA A 7 5.32 5.24 14.31
C ALA A 7 4.95 6.70 14.61
N ARG A 8 4.14 6.94 15.65
CA ARG A 8 3.81 8.29 16.12
C ARG A 8 5.06 9.11 16.43
N ARG A 9 5.98 8.56 17.23
CA ARG A 9 7.23 9.24 17.60
C ARG A 9 8.11 9.55 16.40
N CYS A 10 8.12 8.70 15.37
CA CYS A 10 8.87 8.98 14.15
C CYS A 10 8.34 10.24 13.48
N VAL A 11 7.02 10.33 13.29
CA VAL A 11 6.39 11.52 12.69
C VAL A 11 6.62 12.77 13.54
N GLU A 12 6.36 12.71 14.85
CA GLU A 12 6.54 13.85 15.78
C GLU A 12 8.00 14.36 15.81
N ARG A 13 8.97 13.47 15.58
CA ARG A 13 10.41 13.79 15.56
C ARG A 13 10.97 14.01 14.15
N HIS A 14 10.12 14.05 13.13
CA HIS A 14 10.53 14.21 11.73
C HIS A 14 11.55 13.14 11.28
N VAL A 15 11.42 11.92 11.81
CA VAL A 15 12.17 10.74 11.36
C VAL A 15 11.39 10.10 10.22
N PRO A 16 12.02 9.86 9.06
CA PRO A 16 11.34 9.20 7.94
C PRO A 16 10.72 7.87 8.35
N TYR A 17 9.44 7.71 8.01
CA TYR A 17 8.69 6.48 8.23
C TYR A 17 8.00 6.05 6.93
N LEU A 18 8.36 4.87 6.42
CA LEU A 18 7.64 4.22 5.32
C LEU A 18 6.90 3.00 5.87
N GLY A 19 5.58 3.07 5.90
CA GLY A 19 4.71 1.95 6.26
C GLY A 19 4.25 1.22 5.01
N VAL A 20 4.50 -0.08 4.92
CA VAL A 20 4.03 -0.95 3.84
C VAL A 20 3.02 -1.95 4.40
N CYS A 21 1.87 -2.10 3.75
CA CYS A 21 0.77 -2.99 4.17
C CYS A 21 0.40 -2.77 5.66
N LEU A 22 0.63 -3.74 6.54
CA LEU A 22 0.42 -3.60 7.99
C LEU A 22 1.15 -2.36 8.58
N GLY A 23 2.33 -2.01 8.05
CA GLY A 23 3.06 -0.81 8.49
C GLY A 23 2.32 0.49 8.19
N ALA A 24 1.54 0.55 7.11
CA ALA A 24 0.68 1.69 6.79
C ALA A 24 -0.52 1.76 7.75
N GLN A 25 -1.10 0.60 8.09
CA GLN A 25 -2.19 0.50 9.06
C GLN A 25 -1.73 0.92 10.47
N ILE A 26 -0.52 0.52 10.88
CA ILE A 26 0.11 0.97 12.14
C ILE A 26 0.29 2.50 12.14
N LEU A 27 0.73 3.09 11.02
CA LEU A 27 0.84 4.54 10.89
C LEU A 27 -0.52 5.22 11.01
N ALA A 28 -1.54 4.72 10.33
CA ALA A 28 -2.89 5.27 10.42
C ALA A 28 -3.42 5.17 11.86
N ALA A 29 -3.24 4.03 12.52
CA ALA A 29 -3.66 3.79 13.91
C ALA A 29 -2.95 4.70 14.91
N ALA A 30 -1.67 5.05 14.66
CA ALA A 30 -0.92 6.00 15.48
C ALA A 30 -1.57 7.40 15.56
N PHE A 31 -2.39 7.73 14.55
CA PHE A 31 -3.14 8.97 14.44
C PHE A 31 -4.66 8.76 14.56
N GLY A 32 -5.09 7.67 15.20
CA GLY A 32 -6.47 7.44 15.61
C GLY A 32 -7.38 6.83 14.55
N SER A 33 -6.83 6.36 13.43
CA SER A 33 -7.58 5.57 12.45
C SER A 33 -7.77 4.12 12.89
N SER A 34 -8.76 3.44 12.31
CA SER A 34 -9.01 2.01 12.44
C SER A 34 -8.92 1.32 11.08
N THR A 35 -8.61 0.03 11.10
CA THR A 35 -8.76 -0.84 9.93
C THR A 35 -10.07 -1.62 10.01
N ARG A 36 -10.59 -2.01 8.86
CA ARG A 36 -11.73 -2.93 8.77
C ARG A 36 -11.67 -3.79 7.52
N GLU A 37 -12.23 -4.98 7.60
CA GLU A 37 -12.67 -5.70 6.40
C GLU A 37 -13.87 -5.00 5.75
N ARG A 38 -14.06 -5.24 4.46
CA ARG A 38 -15.26 -4.76 3.77
C ARG A 38 -16.48 -5.61 4.12
N PRO A 39 -17.70 -5.03 4.17
CA PRO A 39 -18.92 -5.80 4.43
C PRO A 39 -19.25 -6.87 3.38
N ASP A 40 -18.74 -6.72 2.15
CA ASP A 40 -18.89 -7.67 1.05
C ASP A 40 -17.78 -8.73 1.02
N GLU A 41 -16.91 -8.75 2.04
CA GLU A 41 -15.74 -9.63 2.16
C GLU A 41 -14.74 -9.53 0.99
N ALA A 42 -14.84 -8.49 0.16
CA ALA A 42 -13.92 -8.27 -0.93
C ALA A 42 -12.51 -7.99 -0.41
N CYS A 43 -11.52 -8.61 -1.04
CA CYS A 43 -10.11 -8.41 -0.75
C CYS A 43 -9.35 -8.05 -2.01
N GLU A 44 -8.17 -7.47 -1.83
CA GLU A 44 -7.21 -7.27 -2.92
C GLU A 44 -6.04 -8.22 -2.74
N PHE A 45 -5.99 -9.23 -3.61
CA PHE A 45 -4.94 -10.24 -3.65
C PHE A 45 -4.48 -10.49 -5.09
N GLY A 46 -3.38 -9.85 -5.49
CA GLY A 46 -2.91 -9.75 -6.88
C GLY A 46 -2.64 -8.32 -7.31
N TYR A 47 -2.61 -8.08 -8.63
CA TYR A 47 -2.35 -6.74 -9.19
C TYR A 47 -3.65 -5.97 -9.46
N TYR A 48 -3.77 -4.77 -8.90
CA TYR A 48 -4.96 -3.91 -9.05
C TYR A 48 -4.58 -2.54 -9.60
N PRO A 49 -5.41 -1.94 -10.49
CA PRO A 49 -5.19 -0.59 -10.96
C PRO A 49 -5.14 0.42 -9.82
N LEU A 50 -4.15 1.32 -9.86
CA LEU A 50 -4.00 2.36 -8.84
C LEU A 50 -4.51 3.70 -9.37
N ASP A 51 -5.54 4.26 -8.73
CA ASP A 51 -6.02 5.62 -9.00
C ASP A 51 -5.21 6.62 -8.17
N VAL A 52 -4.20 7.21 -8.81
CA VAL A 52 -3.31 8.20 -8.20
C VAL A 52 -3.97 9.57 -8.20
N VAL A 53 -4.21 10.14 -7.02
CA VAL A 53 -4.77 11.51 -6.91
C VAL A 53 -3.67 12.55 -7.17
N PRO A 54 -4.01 13.82 -7.47
CA PRO A 54 -3.02 14.83 -7.83
C PRO A 54 -1.85 14.99 -6.85
N ALA A 55 -2.10 14.80 -5.55
CA ALA A 55 -1.05 14.87 -4.52
C ALA A 55 -0.03 13.72 -4.58
N GLY A 56 -0.40 12.56 -5.13
CA GLY A 56 0.48 11.40 -5.31
C GLY A 56 1.16 11.32 -6.67
N ALA A 57 0.82 12.22 -7.60
CA ALA A 57 1.24 12.13 -9.00
C ALA A 57 2.77 12.05 -9.16
N GLU A 58 3.53 12.79 -8.36
CA GLU A 58 4.99 12.71 -8.43
C GLU A 58 5.56 11.39 -7.92
N LEU A 59 4.97 10.81 -6.86
CA LEU A 59 5.49 9.61 -6.21
C LEU A 59 5.15 8.34 -6.99
N PHE A 60 3.98 8.30 -7.59
CA PHE A 60 3.43 7.12 -8.25
C PHE A 60 3.28 7.30 -9.77
N ASP A 61 4.08 8.20 -10.35
CA ASP A 61 4.06 8.47 -11.79
C ASP A 61 4.30 7.21 -12.62
N GLY A 62 3.49 7.02 -13.66
CA GLY A 62 3.60 5.90 -14.61
C GLY A 62 3.23 4.51 -14.07
N VAL A 63 2.74 4.39 -12.83
CA VAL A 63 2.25 3.10 -12.32
C VAL A 63 0.84 2.83 -12.83
N GLU A 64 0.64 1.67 -13.45
CA GLU A 64 -0.69 1.25 -13.92
C GLU A 64 -1.41 0.41 -12.86
N ALA A 65 -0.70 -0.55 -12.27
CA ALA A 65 -1.22 -1.45 -11.25
C ALA A 65 -0.15 -1.78 -10.20
N VAL A 66 -0.60 -2.09 -8.99
CA VAL A 66 0.25 -2.43 -7.85
C VAL A 66 -0.15 -3.77 -7.25
N TYR A 67 0.81 -4.48 -6.65
CA TYR A 67 0.53 -5.75 -5.99
C TYR A 67 -0.06 -5.53 -4.59
N GLN A 68 -1.18 -6.20 -4.35
CA GLN A 68 -1.95 -6.19 -3.11
C GLN A 68 -2.00 -7.58 -2.51
N ALA A 69 -2.01 -7.65 -1.18
CA ALA A 69 -2.24 -8.87 -0.42
C ALA A 69 -2.89 -8.55 0.92
N HIS A 70 -4.14 -8.09 0.90
CA HIS A 70 -4.87 -7.72 2.10
C HIS A 70 -6.40 -7.88 1.96
N SER A 71 -7.08 -8.19 3.07
CA SER A 71 -8.55 -8.13 3.19
C SER A 71 -9.05 -6.96 4.05
N GLU A 72 -8.16 -6.37 4.86
CA GLU A 72 -8.45 -5.20 5.66
C GLU A 72 -7.93 -3.94 4.98
N GLY A 73 -8.71 -2.86 5.03
CA GLY A 73 -8.28 -1.53 4.61
C GLY A 73 -8.36 -0.52 5.74
N ILE A 74 -7.70 0.63 5.55
CA ILE A 74 -7.82 1.78 6.44
C ILE A 74 -9.21 2.39 6.22
N ASP A 75 -10.03 2.43 7.28
CA ASP A 75 -11.43 2.85 7.21
C ASP A 75 -11.57 4.34 6.95
N LEU A 76 -10.93 5.15 7.81
CA LEU A 76 -10.94 6.60 7.74
C LEU A 76 -9.51 7.10 7.78
N LEU A 77 -9.10 7.89 6.80
CA LEU A 77 -7.80 8.54 6.87
C LEU A 77 -7.72 9.45 8.10
N PRO A 78 -6.58 9.48 8.82
CA PRO A 78 -6.37 10.45 9.89
C PRO A 78 -6.61 11.89 9.42
N ALA A 79 -7.06 12.77 10.31
CA ALA A 79 -7.40 14.15 9.96
C ALA A 79 -6.23 14.93 9.31
N ASP A 80 -5.00 14.63 9.73
CA ASP A 80 -3.77 15.26 9.24
C ASP A 80 -3.13 14.50 8.06
N ALA A 81 -3.81 13.48 7.53
CA ALA A 81 -3.32 12.70 6.42
C ALA A 81 -3.71 13.31 5.07
N VAL A 82 -2.79 13.24 4.10
CA VAL A 82 -3.04 13.59 2.71
C VAL A 82 -3.18 12.30 1.91
N LEU A 83 -4.33 12.08 1.26
CA LEU A 83 -4.52 10.97 0.34
C LEU A 83 -3.62 11.15 -0.90
N LEU A 84 -2.99 10.07 -1.34
CA LEU A 84 -2.08 10.05 -2.49
C LEU A 84 -2.52 9.08 -3.58
N ALA A 85 -3.15 7.96 -3.20
CA ALA A 85 -3.72 7.03 -4.16
C ALA A 85 -4.81 6.16 -3.54
N ARG A 86 -5.69 5.63 -4.38
CA ARG A 86 -6.81 4.75 -4.03
C ARG A 86 -6.99 3.65 -5.07
N THR A 87 -7.90 2.73 -4.76
CA THR A 87 -8.37 1.65 -5.66
C THR A 87 -9.89 1.70 -5.72
N GLU A 88 -10.49 0.90 -6.60
CA GLU A 88 -11.94 0.75 -6.64
C GLU A 88 -12.52 0.21 -5.31
N LEU A 89 -11.80 -0.70 -4.65
CA LEU A 89 -12.28 -1.37 -3.43
C LEU A 89 -11.88 -0.64 -2.14
N PHE A 90 -10.70 -0.01 -2.10
CA PHE A 90 -10.20 0.65 -0.90
C PHE A 90 -9.73 2.08 -1.19
N GLU A 91 -10.20 3.02 -0.37
CA GLU A 91 -9.96 4.45 -0.56
C GLU A 91 -8.55 4.89 -0.17
N ALA A 92 -7.96 4.28 0.87
CA ALA A 92 -6.69 4.70 1.44
C ALA A 92 -5.54 3.76 1.04
N GLN A 93 -5.14 3.80 -0.24
CA GLN A 93 -4.06 2.94 -0.76
C GLN A 93 -2.68 3.55 -0.58
N ALA A 94 -2.57 4.87 -0.67
CA ALA A 94 -1.39 5.60 -0.27
C ALA A 94 -1.78 6.92 0.40
N PHE A 95 -1.07 7.29 1.46
CA PHE A 95 -1.27 8.55 2.17
C PHE A 95 0.01 9.02 2.85
N SER A 96 0.15 10.32 3.08
CA SER A 96 1.23 10.89 3.90
C SER A 96 0.69 11.54 5.18
N ILE A 97 1.53 11.61 6.21
CA ILE A 97 1.26 12.37 7.44
C ILE A 97 2.48 13.23 7.74
N GLY A 98 2.27 14.56 7.84
CA GLY A 98 3.36 15.51 7.91
C GLY A 98 4.29 15.43 6.69
N SER A 99 5.55 15.86 6.85
CA SER A 99 6.53 15.87 5.76
C SER A 99 7.41 14.62 5.67
N THR A 100 7.27 13.67 6.61
CA THR A 100 8.24 12.57 6.78
C THR A 100 7.64 11.18 6.84
N ALA A 101 6.31 11.03 6.87
CA ALA A 101 5.67 9.72 6.96
C ALA A 101 4.83 9.44 5.72
N LEU A 102 5.02 8.24 5.16
CA LEU A 102 4.30 7.71 4.01
C LEU A 102 3.78 6.32 4.34
N GLY A 103 2.49 6.09 4.11
CA GLY A 103 1.86 4.78 4.20
C GLY A 103 1.41 4.33 2.82
N VAL A 104 1.73 3.09 2.44
CA VAL A 104 1.22 2.41 1.25
C VAL A 104 0.64 1.06 1.65
N GLN A 105 -0.61 0.80 1.28
CA GLN A 105 -1.30 -0.46 1.61
C GLN A 105 -0.85 -1.61 0.70
N PHE A 106 -0.42 -1.28 -0.52
CA PHE A 106 0.19 -2.20 -1.49
C PHE A 106 1.67 -2.47 -1.21
N HIS A 107 2.22 -3.45 -1.91
CA HIS A 107 3.61 -3.90 -1.83
C HIS A 107 4.45 -3.38 -3.01
N PRO A 108 5.11 -2.21 -2.90
CA PRO A 108 6.06 -1.76 -3.93
C PRO A 108 7.28 -2.70 -4.04
N ASP A 109 7.58 -3.44 -2.97
CA ASP A 109 8.67 -4.41 -2.90
C ASP A 109 8.38 -5.74 -3.60
N ALA A 110 7.14 -5.97 -4.07
CA ALA A 110 6.75 -7.17 -4.79
C ALA A 110 7.57 -7.34 -6.07
N ARG A 111 8.08 -8.55 -6.30
CA ARG A 111 8.79 -8.96 -7.52
C ARG A 111 8.25 -10.30 -7.99
N GLY A 112 8.28 -10.57 -9.30
CA GLY A 112 7.71 -11.79 -9.90
C GLY A 112 8.16 -13.08 -9.22
N ARG A 113 9.43 -13.18 -8.85
CA ARG A 113 9.99 -14.35 -8.12
C ARG A 113 9.36 -14.61 -6.75
N ASP A 114 8.80 -13.59 -6.12
CA ASP A 114 8.26 -13.64 -4.74
C ASP A 114 6.76 -13.98 -4.74
N ILE A 115 6.06 -13.81 -5.88
CA ILE A 115 4.61 -13.96 -6.00
C ILE A 115 4.13 -15.36 -5.63
N ALA A 116 4.79 -16.43 -6.09
CA ALA A 116 4.37 -17.79 -5.76
C ALA A 116 4.49 -18.10 -4.25
N ARG A 117 5.53 -17.56 -3.59
CA ARG A 117 5.69 -17.68 -2.13
C ARG A 117 4.59 -16.90 -1.42
N TRP A 118 4.41 -15.62 -1.78
CA TRP A 118 3.39 -14.77 -1.18
C TRP A 118 1.98 -15.29 -1.40
N TRP A 119 1.72 -15.92 -2.54
CA TRP A 119 0.46 -16.61 -2.79
C TRP A 119 0.24 -17.74 -1.79
N SER A 120 1.27 -18.53 -1.53
CA SER A 120 1.23 -19.65 -0.58
C SER A 120 1.04 -19.16 0.86
N ASP A 121 1.76 -18.11 1.25
CA ASP A 121 1.68 -17.52 2.61
C ASP A 121 0.30 -16.87 2.86
N ASN A 122 -0.34 -16.32 1.82
CA ASN A 122 -1.63 -15.65 1.90
C ASN A 122 -2.77 -16.47 1.28
N ARG A 123 -2.63 -17.80 1.25
CA ARG A 123 -3.59 -18.69 0.58
C ARG A 123 -5.01 -18.62 1.14
N HIS A 124 -5.20 -18.08 2.33
CA HIS A 124 -6.52 -17.83 2.91
C HIS A 124 -7.32 -16.72 2.18
N LEU A 125 -6.66 -15.91 1.35
CA LEU A 125 -7.31 -14.91 0.48
C LEU A 125 -7.75 -15.51 -0.86
N ASP A 126 -7.22 -16.68 -1.24
CA ASP A 126 -7.59 -17.35 -2.49
C ASP A 126 -9.09 -17.72 -2.49
N GLY A 127 -9.76 -17.42 -3.60
CA GLY A 127 -11.20 -17.63 -3.77
C GLY A 127 -12.11 -16.66 -3.02
N ARG A 128 -11.58 -15.69 -2.26
CA ARG A 128 -12.39 -14.59 -1.72
C ARG A 128 -12.86 -13.66 -2.85
N PRO A 129 -13.95 -12.91 -2.66
CA PRO A 129 -14.42 -11.96 -3.67
C PRO A 129 -13.30 -10.99 -4.10
N HIS A 130 -13.17 -10.79 -5.41
CA HIS A 130 -12.13 -9.99 -6.08
C HIS A 130 -10.68 -10.50 -6.01
N ALA A 131 -10.36 -11.60 -5.32
CA ALA A 131 -9.03 -12.19 -5.36
C ALA A 131 -8.65 -12.67 -6.77
N HIS A 132 -7.40 -12.47 -7.17
CA HIS A 132 -6.87 -13.03 -8.41
C HIS A 132 -6.20 -14.37 -8.13
N ASP A 133 -6.43 -15.36 -9.01
CA ASP A 133 -5.76 -16.65 -8.92
C ASP A 133 -4.25 -16.55 -9.21
N LEU A 134 -3.50 -17.60 -8.88
CA LEU A 134 -2.04 -17.61 -9.04
C LEU A 134 -1.60 -17.42 -10.49
N GLU A 135 -2.32 -18.00 -11.46
CA GLU A 135 -1.98 -17.88 -12.88
C GLU A 135 -2.04 -16.42 -13.33
N ARG A 136 -3.12 -15.73 -12.98
CA ARG A 136 -3.27 -14.30 -13.25
C ARG A 136 -2.22 -13.47 -12.51
N GLN A 137 -1.94 -13.75 -11.24
CA GLN A 137 -0.94 -13.01 -10.48
C GLN A 137 0.46 -13.13 -11.11
N LEU A 138 0.83 -14.30 -11.63
CA LEU A 138 2.12 -14.51 -12.32
C LEU A 138 2.17 -13.77 -13.66
N ALA A 139 1.10 -13.84 -14.45
CA ALA A 139 1.02 -13.11 -15.73
C ALA A 139 1.06 -11.59 -15.53
N ASP A 140 0.35 -11.07 -14.54
CA ASP A 140 0.38 -9.64 -14.19
C ASP A 140 1.74 -9.23 -13.63
N ALA A 141 2.45 -10.11 -12.91
CA ALA A 141 3.79 -9.82 -12.43
C ALA A 141 4.79 -9.60 -13.56
N GLU A 142 4.73 -10.42 -14.63
CA GLU A 142 5.53 -10.20 -15.83
C GLU A 142 5.13 -8.91 -16.54
N ARG A 143 3.82 -8.66 -16.65
CA ARG A 143 3.29 -7.46 -17.33
C ARG A 143 3.70 -6.15 -16.66
N PHE A 144 3.67 -6.09 -15.33
CA PHE A 144 3.86 -4.86 -14.57
C PHE A 144 5.24 -4.73 -13.93
N GLU A 145 6.19 -5.63 -14.23
CA GLU A 145 7.52 -5.64 -13.60
C GLU A 145 8.26 -4.30 -13.77
N GLU A 146 8.26 -3.74 -14.98
CA GLU A 146 8.98 -2.51 -15.30
C GLU A 146 8.35 -1.28 -14.63
N SER A 147 7.02 -1.15 -14.69
CA SER A 147 6.31 -0.03 -14.08
C SER A 147 6.40 -0.08 -12.55
N MET A 148 6.26 -1.26 -11.94
CA MET A 148 6.47 -1.45 -10.50
C MET A 148 7.90 -1.14 -10.07
N SER A 149 8.89 -1.58 -10.84
CA SER A 149 10.30 -1.32 -10.53
C SER A 149 10.63 0.18 -10.60
N THR A 150 10.11 0.86 -11.61
CA THR A 150 10.26 2.30 -11.79
C THR A 150 9.58 3.08 -10.66
N MET A 151 8.31 2.74 -10.37
CA MET A 151 7.56 3.33 -9.26
C MET A 151 8.27 3.11 -7.92
N SER A 152 8.75 1.90 -7.63
CA SER A 152 9.47 1.59 -6.38
C SER A 152 10.70 2.46 -6.20
N LYS A 153 11.47 2.65 -7.28
CA LYS A 153 12.67 3.48 -7.26
C LYS A 153 12.29 4.95 -7.06
N ASN A 154 11.32 5.45 -7.81
CA ASN A 154 10.83 6.82 -7.70
C ASN A 154 10.28 7.11 -6.29
N LEU A 155 9.56 6.16 -5.69
CA LEU A 155 9.03 6.25 -4.34
C LEU A 155 10.17 6.52 -3.35
N VAL A 156 11.21 5.68 -3.35
CA VAL A 156 12.34 5.81 -2.44
C VAL A 156 13.14 7.08 -2.72
N ASP A 157 13.47 7.33 -3.99
CA ASP A 157 14.31 8.47 -4.39
C ASP A 157 13.60 9.80 -4.07
N LYS A 158 12.33 9.95 -4.44
CA LYS A 158 11.60 11.21 -4.23
C LYS A 158 11.21 11.39 -2.77
N TRP A 159 10.72 10.36 -2.09
CA TRP A 159 10.31 10.48 -0.70
C TRP A 159 11.48 10.77 0.25
N LEU A 160 12.64 10.14 0.04
CA LEU A 160 13.81 10.40 0.89
C LEU A 160 14.46 11.77 0.60
N VAL A 161 14.35 12.27 -0.63
CA VAL A 161 15.04 13.49 -1.09
C VAL A 161 14.19 14.75 -0.97
N GLN A 162 12.86 14.67 -0.86
CA GLN A 162 11.93 15.81 -0.68
C GLN A 162 12.05 16.55 0.68
N ARG A 163 13.26 16.62 1.26
CA ARG A 163 13.56 17.37 2.49
C ARG A 163 13.87 18.83 2.25
#